data_AF-W6Z9M5-F1
#
_entry.id   AF-W6Z9M5-F1
#
_cell.length_a   1.000
_cell.length_b   1.000
_cell.length_c   1.000
_cell.angle_alpha   90.00
_cell.angle_beta   90.00
_cell.angle_gamma   90.00
#
_symmetry.space_group_name_H-M   'P 1'
#
loop_
_entity.id
_entity.type
_entity.pdbx_description
1 polymer ?
#
loop_
_entity_poly.entity_id
_entity_poly.type
_entity_poly.pdbx_seq_one_letter_code
_entity_poly.pdbx_strand_id
1 'polypeptide(L)'
;FVIHEDLLCSSSGHFKKLFQQNRKAIEGECSICIEDLSGFLSVCHCRSCGQNFHTKCLDDWLQRKATCPVCHVDRPITVDLVQSRIWDAANGEPWDVYMQWLYTGAIPVHPKGLNDDGTKHCQLLMVSHVLGERLEDELFQKALQKEIVEDVRISSRAIGYHNIGQVYQLTNGASTLRKLLVDMYIARAD
;
A
#
# COMPACT_ATOMS: atom_id res chain seq x y z
N PHE A 1 10.42 8.92 -5.50
CA PHE A 1 9.48 7.79 -5.42
C PHE A 1 8.15 8.23 -5.99
N VAL A 2 7.64 7.56 -7.02
CA VAL A 2 6.32 7.84 -7.61
C VAL A 2 5.38 6.76 -7.10
N ILE A 3 4.39 7.14 -6.29
CA ILE A 3 3.32 6.22 -5.92
C ILE A 3 2.40 6.09 -7.13
N HIS A 4 2.32 4.89 -7.70
CA HIS A 4 1.36 4.59 -8.76
C HIS A 4 -0.03 4.39 -8.16
N GLU A 5 -0.70 5.51 -7.84
CA GLU A 5 -2.03 5.55 -7.21
C GLU A 5 -3.04 4.64 -7.94
N ASP A 6 -3.02 4.65 -9.27
CA ASP A 6 -3.90 3.82 -10.09
C ASP A 6 -3.69 2.33 -9.86
N LEU A 7 -2.44 1.89 -9.71
CA LEU A 7 -2.14 0.50 -9.44
C LEU A 7 -2.63 0.08 -8.05
N LEU A 8 -2.40 0.93 -7.04
CA LEU A 8 -2.91 0.71 -5.68
C LEU A 8 -4.44 0.61 -5.67
N CYS A 9 -5.11 1.54 -6.35
CA CYS A 9 -6.57 1.59 -6.40
C CYS A 9 -7.18 0.46 -7.23
N SER A 10 -6.45 -0.09 -8.20
CA SER A 10 -6.88 -1.27 -8.97
C SER A 10 -6.85 -2.56 -8.14
N SER A 11 -5.89 -2.66 -7.21
CA SER A 11 -5.67 -3.87 -6.41
C SER A 11 -6.43 -3.85 -5.08
N SER A 12 -6.84 -2.67 -4.61
CA SER A 12 -7.51 -2.51 -3.31
C SER A 12 -8.63 -1.47 -3.35
N GLY A 13 -9.82 -1.91 -2.96
CA GLY A 13 -10.97 -1.03 -2.77
C GLY A 13 -10.77 0.00 -1.65
N HIS A 14 -9.92 -0.29 -0.66
CA HIS A 14 -9.56 0.68 0.37
C HIS A 14 -8.78 1.85 -0.24
N PHE A 15 -7.71 1.58 -0.99
CA PHE A 15 -6.95 2.65 -1.66
C PHE A 15 -7.79 3.42 -2.67
N LYS A 16 -8.70 2.75 -3.39
CA LYS A 16 -9.65 3.42 -4.26
C LYS A 16 -10.53 4.43 -3.51
N LYS A 17 -11.04 4.06 -2.33
CA LYS A 17 -11.80 4.98 -1.47
C LYS A 17 -10.93 6.09 -0.90
N LEU A 18 -9.66 5.80 -0.60
CA LEU A 18 -8.77 6.73 0.05
C LEU A 18 -8.22 7.80 -0.91
N PHE A 19 -7.78 7.39 -2.09
CA PHE A 19 -7.16 8.28 -3.06
C PHE A 19 -8.13 8.72 -4.16
N GLN A 20 -9.03 7.84 -4.61
CA GLN A 20 -9.89 8.09 -5.77
C GLN A 20 -11.38 8.23 -5.41
N GLN A 21 -11.68 8.65 -4.17
CA GLN A 21 -13.06 8.71 -3.64
C GLN A 21 -14.03 9.43 -4.58
N ASN A 22 -13.59 10.57 -5.11
CA ASN A 22 -14.41 11.44 -5.95
C ASN A 22 -14.11 11.27 -7.45
N ARG A 23 -13.20 10.36 -7.83
CA ARG A 23 -12.77 10.24 -9.23
C ARG A 23 -13.91 9.71 -10.08
N LYS A 24 -14.24 10.43 -11.15
CA LYS A 24 -15.19 9.98 -12.18
C LYS A 24 -14.59 8.87 -13.03
N ALA A 25 -15.44 8.09 -13.70
CA ALA A 25 -14.97 7.12 -14.69
C ALA A 25 -14.07 7.80 -15.74
N ILE A 26 -13.01 7.09 -16.16
CA ILE A 26 -12.10 7.57 -17.20
C ILE A 26 -12.76 7.28 -18.54
N GLU A 27 -13.64 8.18 -18.95
CA GLU A 27 -14.43 8.06 -20.18
C GLU A 27 -14.49 9.43 -20.88
N GLY A 28 -14.60 9.42 -22.21
CA GLY A 28 -14.70 10.63 -23.02
C GLY A 28 -13.37 11.34 -23.25
N GLU A 29 -13.45 12.64 -23.48
CA GLU A 29 -12.31 13.47 -23.93
C GLU A 29 -11.77 14.36 -22.81
N CYS A 30 -10.48 14.67 -22.87
CA CYS A 30 -9.82 15.63 -22.01
C CYS A 30 -10.32 17.02 -22.35
N SER A 31 -10.90 17.76 -21.39
CA SER A 31 -11.50 19.07 -21.68
C SER A 31 -10.49 20.18 -22.00
N ILE A 32 -9.19 19.88 -22.06
CA ILE A 32 -8.11 20.83 -22.39
C ILE A 32 -7.66 20.65 -23.84
N CYS A 33 -7.33 19.42 -24.24
CA CYS A 33 -6.86 19.12 -25.60
C CYS A 33 -7.94 18.54 -26.52
N ILE A 34 -9.09 18.12 -25.98
CA ILE A 34 -10.20 17.50 -26.70
C ILE A 34 -9.81 16.14 -27.31
N GLU A 35 -8.76 15.49 -26.78
CA GLU A 35 -8.37 14.13 -27.15
C GLU A 35 -8.89 13.11 -26.14
N ASP A 36 -9.06 11.86 -26.57
CA ASP A 36 -9.59 10.76 -25.77
C ASP A 36 -8.75 10.49 -24.50
N LEU A 37 -9.42 10.32 -23.37
CA LEU A 37 -8.81 9.98 -22.09
C LEU A 37 -8.47 8.50 -21.97
N SER A 38 -9.09 7.64 -22.77
CA SER A 38 -8.89 6.18 -22.74
C SER A 38 -7.60 5.70 -23.43
N GLY A 39 -6.81 6.62 -23.98
CA GLY A 39 -5.55 6.32 -24.65
C GLY A 39 -4.38 5.97 -23.71
N PHE A 40 -3.17 5.91 -24.27
CA PHE A 40 -1.93 5.56 -23.54
C PHE A 40 -1.36 6.68 -22.67
N LEU A 41 -1.99 7.87 -22.68
CA LEU A 41 -1.49 9.02 -21.93
C LEU A 41 -1.83 8.86 -20.45
N SER A 42 -0.90 9.24 -19.58
CA SER A 42 -1.16 9.30 -18.14
C SER A 42 -2.29 10.28 -17.86
N VAL A 43 -3.26 9.83 -17.04
CA VAL A 43 -4.43 10.60 -16.63
C VAL A 43 -4.32 10.93 -15.14
N CYS A 44 -4.65 12.16 -14.80
CA CYS A 44 -4.85 12.63 -13.43
C CYS A 44 -6.30 13.08 -13.26
N HIS A 45 -6.72 13.40 -12.03
CA HIS A 45 -8.06 13.91 -11.78
C HIS A 45 -8.07 15.03 -10.75
N CYS A 46 -9.09 15.89 -10.84
CA CYS A 46 -9.35 16.90 -9.83
C CYS A 46 -9.91 16.26 -8.55
N ARG A 47 -9.28 16.50 -7.40
CA ARG A 47 -9.71 15.98 -6.09
C ARG A 47 -11.06 16.55 -5.63
N SER A 48 -11.43 17.75 -6.11
CA SER A 48 -12.69 18.41 -5.78
C SER A 48 -13.86 17.90 -6.61
N CYS A 49 -13.77 17.98 -7.95
CA CYS A 49 -14.90 17.65 -8.83
C CYS A 49 -14.81 16.27 -9.50
N GLY A 50 -13.68 15.57 -9.33
CA GLY A 50 -13.50 14.22 -9.87
C GLY A 50 -13.15 14.12 -11.34
N GLN A 51 -13.12 15.25 -12.08
CA GLN A 51 -12.92 15.22 -13.52
C GLN A 51 -11.50 14.78 -13.90
N ASN A 52 -11.41 13.94 -14.92
CA ASN A 52 -10.15 13.41 -15.45
C ASN A 52 -9.56 14.33 -16.54
N PHE A 53 -8.23 14.41 -16.58
CA PHE A 53 -7.44 15.16 -17.56
C PHE A 53 -6.16 14.37 -17.86
N HIS A 54 -5.57 14.55 -19.04
CA HIS A 54 -4.18 14.11 -19.22
C HIS A 54 -3.28 14.89 -18.26
N THR A 55 -2.37 14.19 -17.59
CA THR A 55 -1.46 14.76 -16.57
C THR A 55 -0.74 15.99 -17.11
N LYS A 56 -0.15 15.88 -18.30
CA LYS A 56 0.54 16.98 -18.98
C LYS A 56 -0.37 18.19 -19.25
N CYS A 57 -1.60 17.95 -19.70
CA CYS A 57 -2.54 19.03 -20.01
C CYS A 57 -2.89 19.84 -18.75
N LEU A 58 -3.16 19.15 -17.64
CA LEU A 58 -3.48 19.82 -16.39
C LEU A 58 -2.24 20.54 -15.81
N ASP A 59 -1.05 19.95 -15.90
CA ASP A 59 0.20 20.58 -15.47
C ASP A 59 0.46 21.90 -16.25
N ASP A 60 0.33 21.87 -17.58
CA ASP A 60 0.49 23.05 -18.43
C ASP A 60 -0.56 24.13 -18.13
N TRP A 61 -1.79 23.71 -17.79
CA TRP A 61 -2.84 24.62 -17.35
C TRP A 61 -2.50 25.28 -16.00
N LEU A 62 -2.04 24.49 -15.03
CA LEU A 62 -1.73 24.94 -13.67
C LEU A 62 -0.56 25.92 -13.61
N GLN A 63 0.38 25.85 -14.56
CA GLN A 63 1.43 26.85 -14.72
C GLN A 63 0.88 28.25 -15.04
N ARG A 64 -0.32 28.34 -15.62
CA ARG A 64 -0.97 29.61 -16.01
C ARG A 64 -2.08 30.02 -15.05
N LYS A 65 -2.87 29.06 -14.59
CA LYS A 65 -4.02 29.25 -13.69
C LYS A 65 -4.05 28.13 -12.66
N ALA A 66 -3.89 28.45 -11.38
CA ALA A 66 -3.86 27.48 -10.30
C ALA A 66 -5.23 26.84 -9.95
N THR A 67 -6.17 26.78 -10.89
CA THR A 67 -7.56 26.35 -10.70
C THR A 67 -7.94 25.20 -11.62
N CYS A 68 -8.93 24.40 -11.23
CA CYS A 68 -9.50 23.38 -12.11
C CYS A 68 -10.14 24.02 -13.37
N PRO A 69 -9.89 23.49 -14.58
CA PRO A 69 -10.55 23.96 -15.80
C PRO A 69 -12.08 23.83 -15.78
N VAL A 70 -12.61 22.94 -14.94
CA VAL A 70 -14.02 22.52 -14.94
C VAL A 70 -14.81 23.06 -13.76
N CYS A 71 -14.28 22.96 -12.54
CA CYS A 71 -14.97 23.47 -11.35
C CYS A 71 -14.40 24.79 -10.82
N HIS A 72 -13.30 25.29 -11.39
CA HIS A 72 -12.63 26.54 -10.99
C HIS A 72 -12.15 26.62 -9.54
N VAL A 73 -12.18 25.52 -8.79
CA VAL A 73 -11.60 25.43 -7.44
C VAL A 73 -10.08 25.46 -7.53
N ASP A 74 -9.46 26.22 -6.63
CA ASP A 74 -8.01 26.32 -6.49
C ASP A 74 -7.38 24.98 -6.11
N ARG A 75 -6.14 24.75 -6.56
CA ARG A 75 -5.31 23.59 -6.19
C ARG A 75 -5.98 22.22 -6.41
N PRO A 76 -6.38 21.90 -7.65
CA PRO A 76 -7.16 20.69 -7.95
C PRO A 76 -6.46 19.36 -7.67
N ILE A 77 -5.14 19.35 -7.45
CA ILE A 77 -4.31 18.14 -7.31
C ILE A 77 -3.54 18.09 -5.98
N THR A 78 -3.84 18.93 -4.98
CA THR A 78 -3.05 18.85 -3.73
C THR A 78 -3.13 17.45 -3.16
N VAL A 79 -1.95 16.84 -3.11
CA VAL A 79 -1.62 15.58 -2.46
C VAL A 79 -2.22 15.66 -1.07
N ASP A 80 -3.32 14.94 -0.84
CA ASP A 80 -4.09 15.07 0.40
C ASP A 80 -3.17 14.77 1.59
N LEU A 81 -3.41 15.38 2.76
CA LEU A 81 -2.63 15.13 3.99
C LEU A 81 -2.56 13.63 4.37
N VAL A 82 -3.49 12.85 3.83
CA VAL A 82 -3.52 11.38 3.86
C VAL A 82 -2.26 10.77 3.25
N GLN A 83 -1.77 11.34 2.14
CA GLN A 83 -0.56 10.92 1.45
C GLN A 83 0.69 11.17 2.31
N SER A 84 0.75 12.26 3.10
CA SER A 84 1.85 12.48 4.06
C SER A 84 1.87 11.42 5.16
N ARG A 85 0.71 10.99 5.67
CA ARG A 85 0.63 9.96 6.73
C ARG A 85 0.98 8.55 6.26
N ILE A 86 0.66 8.22 5.00
CA ILE A 86 1.11 6.98 4.35
C ILE A 86 2.60 7.09 4.00
N TRP A 87 3.05 8.27 3.56
CA TRP A 87 4.45 8.52 3.19
C TRP A 87 5.41 8.44 4.38
N ASP A 88 4.99 8.91 5.55
CA ASP A 88 5.77 8.76 6.79
C ASP A 88 5.94 7.29 7.19
N ALA A 89 5.02 6.42 6.76
CA ALA A 89 5.11 4.96 6.91
C ALA A 89 5.83 4.26 5.74
N ALA A 90 5.97 4.94 4.60
CA ALA A 90 6.53 4.41 3.35
C ALA A 90 8.07 4.43 3.30
N ASN A 91 8.73 5.07 4.27
CA ASN A 91 10.19 5.21 4.28
C ASN A 91 10.92 4.06 5.01
N GLY A 92 10.44 2.82 4.88
CA GLY A 92 11.08 1.67 5.52
C GLY A 92 10.84 0.35 4.79
N GLU A 93 11.62 -0.67 5.15
CA GLU A 93 11.58 -2.00 4.55
C GLU A 93 10.16 -2.62 4.43
N PRO A 94 9.21 -2.41 5.37
CA PRO A 94 7.84 -2.91 5.22
C PRO A 94 7.13 -2.42 3.96
N TRP A 95 7.41 -1.20 3.53
CA TRP A 95 6.85 -0.62 2.32
C TRP A 95 7.46 -1.23 1.07
N ASP A 96 8.76 -1.53 1.08
CA ASP A 96 9.42 -2.22 -0.03
C ASP A 96 8.85 -3.64 -0.20
N VAL A 97 8.58 -4.35 0.90
CA VAL A 97 7.89 -5.64 0.91
C VAL A 97 6.49 -5.52 0.30
N TYR A 98 5.73 -4.51 0.72
CA TYR A 98 4.39 -4.26 0.21
C TYR A 98 4.39 -3.96 -1.29
N MET A 99 5.32 -3.11 -1.76
CA MET A 99 5.46 -2.78 -3.17
C MET A 99 5.85 -4.00 -3.99
N GLN A 100 6.88 -4.75 -3.56
CA GLN A 100 7.28 -5.97 -4.26
C GLN A 100 6.11 -6.94 -4.41
N TRP A 101 5.35 -7.17 -3.33
CA TRP A 101 4.17 -8.01 -3.37
C TRP A 101 3.08 -7.47 -4.30
N LEU A 102 2.81 -6.17 -4.27
CA LEU A 102 1.81 -5.54 -5.13
C LEU A 102 2.14 -5.74 -6.63
N TYR A 103 3.41 -5.61 -7.01
CA TYR A 103 3.82 -5.75 -8.40
C TYR A 103 3.98 -7.21 -8.86
N THR A 104 4.37 -8.12 -7.96
CA THR A 104 4.77 -9.49 -8.35
C THR A 104 3.84 -10.59 -7.84
N GLY A 105 2.96 -10.26 -6.88
CA GLY A 105 2.16 -11.22 -6.13
C GLY A 105 2.97 -12.05 -5.12
N ALA A 106 4.27 -11.83 -4.98
CA ALA A 106 5.16 -12.61 -4.14
C ALA A 106 5.70 -11.77 -2.97
N ILE A 107 5.66 -12.34 -1.76
CA ILE A 107 6.39 -11.77 -0.62
C ILE A 107 7.90 -12.01 -0.86
N PRO A 108 8.76 -10.99 -0.76
CA PRO A 108 10.19 -11.17 -0.90
C PRO A 108 10.72 -12.12 0.17
N VAL A 109 11.30 -13.23 -0.26
CA VAL A 109 12.06 -14.14 0.58
C VAL A 109 13.48 -13.59 0.68
N HIS A 110 13.90 -13.14 1.86
CA HIS A 110 15.30 -12.76 2.05
C HIS A 110 16.15 -14.02 2.07
N PRO A 111 17.14 -14.18 1.16
CA PRO A 111 18.07 -15.29 1.23
C PRO A 111 18.84 -15.18 2.54
N LYS A 112 18.77 -16.21 3.39
CA LYS A 112 19.53 -16.27 4.65
C LYS A 112 21.01 -16.04 4.33
N GLY A 113 21.53 -14.89 4.73
CA GLY A 113 22.97 -14.64 4.70
C GLY A 113 23.67 -15.66 5.61
N LEU A 114 24.96 -15.93 5.34
CA LEU A 114 25.77 -16.91 6.09
C LEU A 114 25.79 -16.70 7.62
N ASN A 115 25.37 -15.53 8.11
CA ASN A 115 25.27 -15.16 9.53
C ASN A 115 23.88 -14.66 9.96
N ASP A 116 22.85 -14.87 9.14
CA ASP A 116 21.48 -14.41 9.45
C ASP A 116 20.72 -15.49 10.24
N ASP A 117 20.34 -15.15 11.46
CA ASP A 117 19.58 -16.04 12.35
C ASP A 117 18.09 -16.10 11.99
N GLY A 118 17.68 -15.54 10.85
CA GLY A 118 16.30 -15.53 10.35
C GLY A 118 15.34 -14.71 11.21
N THR A 119 15.78 -14.22 12.38
CA THR A 119 14.97 -13.42 13.30
C THR A 119 14.58 -12.10 12.65
N LYS A 120 15.49 -11.51 11.87
CA LYS A 120 15.25 -10.27 11.12
C LYS A 120 14.19 -10.42 10.03
N HIS A 121 14.21 -11.53 9.30
CA HIS A 121 13.22 -11.78 8.25
C HIS A 121 11.83 -11.98 8.85
N CYS A 122 11.71 -12.81 9.88
CA CYS A 122 10.45 -13.01 10.58
C CYS A 122 9.92 -11.69 11.20
N GLN A 123 10.81 -10.88 11.78
CA GLN A 123 10.47 -9.56 12.28
C GLN A 123 9.96 -8.64 11.16
N LEU A 124 10.63 -8.61 10.00
CA LEU A 124 10.23 -7.84 8.83
C LEU A 124 8.82 -8.24 8.35
N LEU A 125 8.52 -9.54 8.27
CA LEU A 125 7.19 -10.02 7.89
C LEU A 125 6.11 -9.56 8.89
N MET A 126 6.40 -9.59 10.18
CA MET A 126 5.48 -9.14 11.23
C MET A 126 5.21 -7.63 11.16
N VAL A 127 6.25 -6.80 11.02
CA VAL A 127 6.05 -5.34 10.88
C VAL A 127 5.41 -4.97 9.53
N SER A 128 5.64 -5.77 8.49
CA SER A 128 4.93 -5.65 7.21
C SER A 128 3.45 -5.99 7.34
N HIS A 129 3.10 -6.95 8.20
CA HIS A 129 1.70 -7.28 8.45
C HIS A 129 0.99 -6.13 9.18
N VAL A 130 1.65 -5.49 10.15
CA VAL A 130 1.14 -4.27 10.79
C VAL A 130 0.91 -3.15 9.76
N LEU A 131 1.81 -3.00 8.79
CA LEU A 131 1.58 -2.09 7.66
C LEU A 131 0.32 -2.50 6.89
N GLY A 132 0.15 -3.79 6.56
CA GLY A 132 -1.06 -4.31 5.93
C GLY A 132 -2.36 -4.02 6.71
N GLU A 133 -2.32 -4.05 8.05
CA GLU A 133 -3.46 -3.62 8.89
C GLU A 133 -3.74 -2.13 8.76
N ARG A 134 -2.70 -1.29 8.76
CA ARG A 134 -2.82 0.17 8.58
C ARG A 134 -3.35 0.55 7.19
N LEU A 135 -3.02 -0.25 6.19
CA LEU A 135 -3.46 -0.09 4.80
C LEU A 135 -4.82 -0.78 4.53
N GLU A 136 -5.37 -1.49 5.51
CA GLU A 136 -6.58 -2.31 5.39
C GLU A 136 -6.54 -3.29 4.19
N ASP A 137 -5.35 -3.80 3.84
CA ASP A 137 -5.16 -4.74 2.73
C ASP A 137 -5.14 -6.19 3.24
N GLU A 138 -6.32 -6.83 3.23
CA GLU A 138 -6.48 -8.22 3.68
C GLU A 138 -5.73 -9.23 2.81
N LEU A 139 -5.53 -8.96 1.53
CA LEU A 139 -4.83 -9.88 0.62
C LEU A 139 -3.33 -9.90 0.96
N PHE A 140 -2.76 -8.72 1.19
CA PHE A 140 -1.39 -8.60 1.65
C PHE A 140 -1.19 -9.25 3.03
N GLN A 141 -2.10 -8.98 3.97
CA GLN A 141 -2.07 -9.61 5.30
C GLN A 141 -2.09 -11.14 5.21
N LYS A 142 -2.95 -11.72 4.36
CA LYS A 142 -3.02 -13.17 4.16
C LYS A 142 -1.75 -13.73 3.50
N ALA A 143 -1.19 -13.01 2.53
CA ALA A 143 0.08 -13.41 1.89
C ALA A 143 1.23 -13.45 2.91
N LEU A 144 1.35 -12.43 3.76
CA LEU A 144 2.34 -12.39 4.83
C LEU A 144 2.14 -13.48 5.88
N GLN A 145 0.90 -13.73 6.31
CA GLN A 145 0.61 -14.81 7.27
C GLN A 145 1.03 -16.18 6.73
N LYS A 146 0.76 -16.43 5.44
CA LYS A 146 1.22 -17.66 4.78
C LYS A 146 2.75 -17.77 4.78
N GLU A 147 3.45 -16.67 4.46
CA GLU A 147 4.91 -16.67 4.46
C GLU A 147 5.49 -16.87 5.87
N ILE A 148 4.91 -16.25 6.90
CA ILE A 148 5.32 -16.43 8.30
C ILE A 148 5.21 -17.91 8.70
N VAL A 149 4.12 -18.59 8.33
CA VAL A 149 3.93 -20.01 8.63
C VAL A 149 4.98 -20.87 7.92
N GLU A 150 5.26 -20.61 6.65
CA GLU A 150 6.27 -21.34 5.88
C GLU A 150 7.70 -21.08 6.39
N ASP A 151 8.07 -19.84 6.72
CA ASP A 151 9.39 -19.52 7.28
C ASP A 151 9.60 -20.21 8.63
N VAL A 152 8.60 -20.22 9.51
CA VAL A 152 8.66 -20.94 10.79
C VAL A 152 8.77 -22.45 10.59
N ARG A 153 8.05 -23.00 9.60
CA ARG A 153 8.13 -24.42 9.24
C ARG A 153 9.51 -24.80 8.72
N ILE A 154 10.06 -24.03 7.79
CA ILE A 154 11.35 -24.30 7.14
C ILE A 154 12.52 -24.07 8.09
N SER A 155 12.49 -22.99 8.87
CA SER A 155 13.56 -22.66 9.82
C SER A 155 13.57 -23.58 11.04
N SER A 156 12.47 -24.27 11.33
CA SER A 156 12.25 -25.00 12.59
C SER A 156 12.49 -24.13 13.83
N ARG A 157 12.53 -22.80 13.70
CA ARG A 157 12.73 -21.86 14.81
C ARG A 157 11.39 -21.46 15.40
N ALA A 158 11.29 -21.41 16.72
CA ALA A 158 10.08 -20.93 17.39
C ALA A 158 10.00 -19.40 17.28
N ILE A 159 8.78 -18.88 17.20
CA ILE A 159 8.56 -17.44 17.32
C ILE A 159 8.91 -17.04 18.75
N GLY A 160 9.94 -16.21 18.91
CA GLY A 160 10.40 -15.76 20.22
C GLY A 160 9.37 -14.87 20.92
N TYR A 161 9.39 -14.85 22.25
CA TYR A 161 8.54 -13.96 23.07
C TYR A 161 8.73 -12.48 22.72
N HIS A 162 9.93 -12.08 22.32
CA HIS A 162 10.23 -10.72 21.85
C HIS A 162 9.36 -10.32 20.64
N ASN A 163 9.25 -11.21 19.65
CA ASN A 163 8.47 -11.00 18.43
C ASN A 163 6.97 -10.90 18.74
N ILE A 164 6.48 -11.77 19.63
CA ILE A 164 5.08 -11.73 20.09
C ILE A 164 4.80 -10.40 20.81
N GLY A 165 5.67 -10.02 21.75
CA GLY A 165 5.55 -8.77 22.50
C GLY A 165 5.54 -7.53 21.59
N GLN A 166 6.41 -7.51 20.58
CA GLN A 166 6.46 -6.42 19.60
C GLN A 166 5.15 -6.31 18.79
N VAL A 167 4.61 -7.42 18.30
CA VAL A 167 3.33 -7.42 17.59
C VAL A 167 2.19 -6.94 18.49
N TYR A 168 2.16 -7.36 19.75
CA TYR A 168 1.17 -6.90 20.72
C TYR A 168 1.29 -5.43 21.09
N GLN A 169 2.47 -4.82 20.93
CA GLN A 169 2.65 -3.38 21.11
C GLN A 169 2.19 -2.57 19.89
N LEU A 170 2.37 -3.12 18.68
CA LEU A 170 2.15 -2.38 17.43
C LEU A 170 0.75 -2.53 16.82
N THR A 171 0.01 -3.55 17.20
CA THR A 171 -1.33 -3.85 16.66
C THR A 171 -2.42 -3.59 17.70
N ASN A 172 -3.71 -3.76 17.38
CA ASN A 172 -4.81 -3.73 18.36
C ASN A 172 -5.34 -5.15 18.66
N GLY A 173 -6.30 -5.28 19.59
CA GLY A 173 -6.85 -6.58 19.99
C GLY A 173 -7.62 -7.35 18.89
N ALA A 174 -8.00 -6.69 17.79
CA ALA A 174 -8.67 -7.33 16.66
C ALA A 174 -7.69 -7.93 15.63
N SER A 175 -6.37 -7.70 15.80
CA SER A 175 -5.34 -8.15 14.86
C SER A 175 -5.38 -9.65 14.63
N THR A 176 -5.42 -10.03 13.34
CA THR A 176 -5.40 -11.43 12.92
C THR A 176 -4.02 -12.06 13.13
N LEU A 177 -2.95 -11.25 13.08
CA LEU A 177 -1.60 -11.71 13.36
C LEU A 177 -1.44 -12.13 14.82
N ARG A 178 -2.00 -11.39 15.78
CA ARG A 178 -1.95 -11.81 17.20
C ARG A 178 -2.53 -13.20 17.41
N LYS A 179 -3.67 -13.50 16.78
CA LYS A 179 -4.32 -14.82 16.86
C LYS A 179 -3.41 -15.90 16.26
N LEU A 180 -2.89 -15.66 15.05
CA LEU A 180 -1.97 -16.58 14.37
C LEU A 180 -0.74 -16.91 15.23
N LEU A 181 -0.11 -15.90 15.84
CA LEU A 181 1.09 -16.10 16.66
C LEU A 181 0.81 -16.95 17.90
N VAL A 182 -0.36 -16.78 18.53
CA VAL A 182 -0.79 -17.60 19.67
C VAL A 182 -1.06 -19.02 19.22
N ASP A 183 -1.79 -19.22 18.11
CA ASP A 183 -2.10 -20.55 17.58
C ASP A 183 -0.80 -21.32 17.22
N MET A 184 0.16 -20.64 16.58
CA MET A 184 1.46 -21.22 16.25
C MET A 184 2.32 -21.55 17.49
N TYR A 185 2.20 -20.75 18.56
CA TYR A 185 2.89 -21.01 19.82
C TYR A 185 2.31 -22.23 20.54
N ILE A 186 0.98 -22.32 20.63
CA ILE A 186 0.26 -23.44 21.24
C ILE A 186 0.54 -24.75 20.48
N ALA A 187 0.46 -24.72 19.15
CA ALA A 187 0.68 -25.90 18.30
C ALA A 187 2.10 -26.50 18.38
N ARG A 188 3.06 -25.84 19.04
CA ARG A 188 4.41 -26.36 19.30
C ARG A 188 4.64 -26.80 20.74
N ALA A 189 3.71 -26.53 21.64
CA ALA A 189 3.80 -26.91 23.05
C ALA A 189 3.27 -28.33 23.33
N ASP A 190 2.58 -28.94 22.35
CA ASP A 190 2.14 -30.34 22.31
C ASP A 190 3.09 -31.21 21.47
#